data_AF-A0A5J4N516-F1
#
_entry.id   AF-A0A5J4N516-F1
#
_cell.length_a   1.000
_cell.length_b   1.000
_cell.length_c   1.000
_cell.angle_alpha   90.00
_cell.angle_beta   90.00
_cell.angle_gamma   90.00
#
_symmetry.space_group_name_H-M   'P 1'
#
loop_
_entity.id
_entity.type
_entity.pdbx_description
1 polymer ?
#
loop_
_entity_poly.entity_id
_entity_poly.type
_entity_poly.pdbx_seq_one_letter_code
_entity_poly.pdbx_strand_id
1 'polypeptide(L)'
;MATETLRNVENYIRDLAKDKRCRLSENFLDFDHLRSGYVTSNLNKIEPVNLSAGRFFRILRNLIGITLKPEAETLIMNKYGSDENREINWRRFVEDIEGKFDSADFSQHPDCKVLKTIDSQYVGTKAPHRKPGDDQLDNLRPILSRINQFITYQGYNIRECYKQFDVHNMGVVTESQFYRSFPGPKDISDTELTILAERYRSLTHPGLVDYLAFEKELNDSTAAEEVSRIGDLSENAVGFSVNLSAYKLY
;
A
#
# COMPACT_ATOMS: atom_id res chain seq x y z
N MET A 1 0.95 7.75 -20.10
CA MET A 1 1.78 6.62 -19.60
C MET A 1 2.79 7.22 -18.63
N ALA A 2 2.58 7.09 -17.31
CA ALA A 2 3.57 7.56 -16.34
C ALA A 2 4.82 6.69 -16.45
N THR A 3 5.99 7.30 -16.61
CA THR A 3 7.26 6.57 -16.57
C THR A 3 7.44 5.99 -15.17
N GLU A 4 7.54 4.67 -15.10
CA GLU A 4 7.78 3.97 -13.84
C GLU A 4 9.18 4.33 -13.34
N THR A 5 9.28 4.98 -12.18
CA THR A 5 10.58 5.37 -11.62
C THR A 5 11.17 4.19 -10.85
N LEU A 6 12.50 4.07 -10.83
CA LEU A 6 13.19 3.00 -10.11
C LEU A 6 12.78 2.94 -8.62
N ARG A 7 12.57 4.11 -8.00
CA ARG A 7 12.10 4.21 -6.61
C ARG A 7 10.71 3.59 -6.43
N ASN A 8 9.82 3.74 -7.41
CA ASN A 8 8.50 3.11 -7.37
C ASN A 8 8.63 1.59 -7.46
N VAL A 9 9.53 1.08 -8.31
CA VAL A 9 9.81 -0.36 -8.45
C VAL A 9 10.39 -0.94 -7.15
N GLU A 10 11.36 -0.26 -6.53
CA GLU A 10 11.96 -0.68 -5.26
C GLU A 10 10.93 -0.70 -4.14
N ASN A 11 10.08 0.33 -4.04
CA ASN A 11 8.98 0.36 -3.08
C ASN A 11 8.00 -0.80 -3.31
N TYR A 12 7.61 -1.02 -4.57
CA TYR A 12 6.72 -2.10 -4.94
C TYR A 12 7.25 -3.48 -4.53
N ILE A 13 8.52 -3.78 -4.82
CA ILE A 13 9.16 -5.05 -4.43
C ILE A 13 9.22 -5.18 -2.91
N ARG A 14 9.57 -4.09 -2.21
CA ARG A 14 9.66 -4.07 -0.75
C ARG A 14 8.33 -4.43 -0.10
N ASP A 15 7.23 -3.87 -0.59
CA ASP A 15 5.92 -4.12 -0.01
C ASP A 15 5.43 -5.54 -0.27
N LEU A 16 5.72 -6.10 -1.45
CA LEU A 16 5.46 -7.51 -1.75
C LEU A 16 6.27 -8.44 -0.84
N ALA A 17 7.54 -8.14 -0.60
CA ALA A 17 8.38 -8.92 0.31
C ALA A 17 7.83 -8.90 1.75
N LYS A 18 7.30 -7.75 2.20
CA LYS A 18 6.63 -7.61 3.50
C LYS A 18 5.35 -8.43 3.58
N ASP A 19 4.48 -8.35 2.56
CA ASP A 19 3.23 -9.10 2.52
C ASP A 19 3.48 -10.61 2.60
N LYS A 20 4.47 -11.09 1.85
CA LYS A 20 4.88 -12.51 1.83
C LYS A 20 5.73 -12.92 3.03
N ARG A 21 6.12 -11.98 3.90
CA ARG A 21 7.05 -12.18 5.03
C ARG A 21 8.32 -12.91 4.59
N CYS A 22 8.82 -12.62 3.39
CA CYS A 22 10.00 -13.28 2.85
C CYS A 22 11.26 -12.45 3.11
N ARG A 23 12.35 -13.13 3.48
CA ARG A 23 13.68 -12.53 3.66
C ARG A 23 14.49 -12.73 2.39
N LEU A 24 14.66 -11.66 1.61
CA LEU A 24 15.44 -11.67 0.39
C LEU A 24 16.89 -12.07 0.68
N SER A 25 17.48 -11.52 1.74
CA SER A 25 18.87 -11.81 2.16
C SER A 25 19.17 -13.31 2.30
N GLU A 26 18.32 -14.04 3.02
CA GLU A 26 18.48 -15.49 3.25
C GLU A 26 18.27 -16.29 1.96
N ASN A 27 17.23 -15.95 1.20
CA ASN A 27 16.89 -16.68 -0.02
C ASN A 27 17.93 -16.48 -1.12
N PHE A 28 18.52 -15.29 -1.27
CA PHE A 28 19.60 -15.06 -2.22
C PHE A 28 20.92 -15.72 -1.80
N LEU A 29 21.15 -15.89 -0.49
CA LEU A 29 22.35 -16.56 0.03
C LEU A 29 22.44 -18.02 -0.45
N ASP A 30 21.32 -18.73 -0.52
CA ASP A 30 21.24 -20.12 -0.99
C ASP A 30 21.66 -20.27 -2.46
N PHE A 31 21.56 -19.21 -3.26
CA PHE A 31 21.95 -19.20 -4.67
C PHE A 31 23.36 -18.64 -4.90
N ASP A 32 23.98 -18.03 -3.90
CA ASP A 32 25.34 -17.47 -3.92
C ASP A 32 26.28 -18.29 -3.02
N HIS A 33 26.56 -19.51 -3.45
CA HIS A 33 27.42 -20.46 -2.75
C HIS A 33 28.84 -19.92 -2.47
N LEU A 34 29.33 -19.03 -3.35
CA LEU A 34 30.65 -18.39 -3.22
C LEU A 34 30.65 -17.16 -2.30
N ARG A 35 29.47 -16.76 -1.78
CA ARG A 35 29.26 -15.54 -0.99
C ARG A 35 29.81 -14.29 -1.68
N SER A 36 29.86 -14.30 -3.00
CA SER A 36 30.41 -13.24 -3.84
C SER A 36 29.62 -11.94 -3.72
N GLY A 37 28.34 -12.02 -3.38
CA GLY A 37 27.38 -10.92 -3.42
C GLY A 37 26.77 -10.69 -4.80
N TYR A 38 27.02 -11.58 -5.76
CA TYR A 38 26.57 -11.46 -7.15
C TYR A 38 25.74 -12.66 -7.57
N VAL A 39 24.68 -12.40 -8.34
CA VAL A 39 23.86 -13.43 -9.00
C VAL A 39 23.78 -13.11 -10.48
N THR A 40 24.02 -14.12 -11.31
CA THR A 40 24.01 -13.97 -12.76
C THR A 40 22.63 -13.55 -13.27
N SER A 41 22.57 -12.43 -14.02
CA SER A 41 21.30 -11.92 -14.56
C SER A 41 20.90 -12.60 -15.87
N ASN A 42 21.77 -13.41 -16.49
CA ASN A 42 21.44 -14.21 -17.66
C ASN A 42 22.24 -15.52 -17.67
N LEU A 43 21.61 -16.63 -18.06
CA LEU A 43 22.28 -17.93 -18.21
C LEU A 43 23.19 -18.00 -19.46
N ASN A 44 22.93 -17.20 -20.50
CA ASN A 44 23.68 -17.23 -21.76
C ASN A 44 24.26 -15.83 -22.09
N LYS A 45 25.59 -15.74 -22.25
CA LYS A 45 26.29 -14.50 -22.64
C LYS A 45 26.06 -14.07 -24.11
N ILE A 46 25.43 -14.92 -24.92
CA ILE A 46 25.46 -14.85 -26.40
C ILE A 46 24.10 -14.44 -27.01
N GLU A 47 22.99 -14.56 -26.27
CA GLU A 47 21.63 -14.35 -26.79
C GLU A 47 21.00 -13.00 -26.36
N PRO A 48 19.98 -12.50 -27.08
CA PRO A 48 19.27 -11.28 -26.71
C PRO A 48 18.80 -11.31 -25.25
N VAL A 49 18.88 -10.14 -24.60
CA VAL A 49 18.70 -10.00 -23.16
C VAL A 49 17.24 -10.26 -22.79
N ASN A 50 16.94 -11.50 -22.40
CA ASN A 50 15.73 -11.83 -21.66
C ASN A 50 16.05 -11.78 -20.16
N LEU A 51 15.91 -10.58 -19.56
CA LEU A 51 16.15 -10.37 -18.13
C LEU A 51 15.25 -11.25 -17.27
N SER A 52 13.99 -11.41 -17.65
CA SER A 52 13.00 -12.21 -16.92
C SER A 52 13.37 -13.70 -16.78
N ALA A 53 14.21 -14.22 -17.70
CA ALA A 53 14.74 -15.57 -17.62
C ALA A 53 16.01 -15.70 -16.74
N GLY A 54 16.57 -14.57 -16.30
CA GLY A 54 17.75 -14.47 -15.44
C GLY A 54 17.59 -15.15 -14.10
N ARG A 55 18.69 -15.68 -13.52
CA ARG A 55 18.63 -16.33 -12.21
C ARG A 55 18.12 -15.37 -11.14
N PHE A 56 18.61 -14.13 -11.14
CA PHE A 56 18.16 -13.09 -10.22
C PHE A 56 16.64 -12.87 -10.27
N PHE A 57 16.08 -12.59 -11.45
CA PHE A 57 14.64 -12.32 -11.60
C PHE A 57 13.77 -13.56 -11.35
N ARG A 58 14.28 -14.76 -11.64
CA ARG A 58 13.61 -16.02 -11.29
C ARG A 58 13.52 -16.21 -9.78
N ILE A 59 14.60 -15.96 -9.05
CA ILE A 59 14.62 -16.01 -7.59
C ILE A 59 13.62 -14.98 -7.05
N LEU A 60 13.74 -13.73 -7.50
CA LEU A 60 12.85 -12.65 -7.09
C LEU A 60 11.38 -12.98 -7.34
N ARG A 61 11.02 -13.45 -8.54
CA ARG A 61 9.66 -13.89 -8.90
C ARG A 61 9.17 -15.01 -8.00
N ASN A 62 10.01 -15.99 -7.69
CA ASN A 62 9.63 -17.09 -6.79
C ASN A 62 9.36 -16.58 -5.36
N LEU A 63 10.05 -15.53 -4.92
CA LEU A 63 9.91 -14.96 -3.59
C LEU A 63 8.69 -14.04 -3.46
N ILE A 64 8.45 -13.16 -4.44
CA ILE A 64 7.36 -12.19 -4.40
C ILE A 64 6.07 -12.72 -5.04
N GLY A 65 6.16 -13.81 -5.83
CA GLY A 65 5.03 -14.45 -6.50
C GLY A 65 4.51 -13.70 -7.73
N ILE A 66 5.21 -12.67 -8.20
CA ILE A 66 4.78 -11.82 -9.31
C ILE A 66 5.93 -11.65 -10.31
N THR A 67 5.59 -11.63 -11.60
CA THR A 67 6.52 -11.30 -12.68
C THR A 67 6.58 -9.78 -12.86
N LEU A 68 7.78 -9.21 -12.73
CA LEU A 68 8.01 -7.78 -12.99
C LEU A 68 7.88 -7.48 -14.48
N LYS A 69 7.50 -6.25 -14.80
CA LYS A 69 7.47 -5.79 -16.20
C LYS A 69 8.90 -5.64 -16.73
N PRO A 70 9.15 -5.85 -18.04
CA PRO A 70 10.49 -5.70 -18.63
C PRO A 70 11.11 -4.31 -18.37
N GLU A 71 10.32 -3.25 -18.34
CA GLU A 71 10.78 -1.89 -18.03
C GLU A 71 11.31 -1.79 -16.59
N ALA A 72 10.64 -2.43 -15.63
CA ALA A 72 11.11 -2.48 -14.25
C ALA A 72 12.38 -3.34 -14.10
N GLU A 73 12.47 -4.46 -14.82
CA GLU A 73 13.66 -5.32 -14.82
C GLU A 73 14.90 -4.59 -15.37
N THR A 74 14.73 -3.81 -16.45
CA THR A 74 15.82 -3.00 -17.01
C THR A 74 16.30 -1.90 -16.07
N LEU A 75 15.39 -1.25 -15.33
CA LEU A 75 15.75 -0.27 -14.30
C LEU A 75 16.60 -0.88 -13.18
N ILE A 76 16.23 -2.07 -12.70
CA ILE A 76 17.00 -2.79 -11.68
C ILE A 76 18.37 -3.19 -12.22
N MET A 77 18.42 -3.70 -13.46
CA MET A 77 19.68 -4.05 -14.11
C MET A 77 20.61 -2.83 -14.25
N ASN A 78 20.08 -1.66 -14.58
CA ASN A 78 20.88 -0.45 -14.74
C ASN A 78 21.50 0.05 -13.41
N LYS A 79 20.83 -0.14 -12.27
CA LYS A 79 21.35 0.29 -10.96
C LYS A 79 22.24 -0.74 -10.29
N TYR A 80 21.86 -2.00 -10.34
CA TYR A 80 22.50 -3.08 -9.57
C TYR A 80 23.33 -4.04 -10.43
N GLY A 81 23.25 -3.93 -11.75
CA GLY A 81 24.04 -4.72 -12.68
C GLY A 81 25.51 -4.30 -12.70
N SER A 82 26.38 -5.27 -12.94
CA SER A 82 27.77 -5.07 -13.29
C SER A 82 27.93 -5.20 -14.82
N ASP A 83 28.55 -4.19 -15.42
CA ASP A 83 28.75 -4.10 -16.88
C ASP A 83 29.63 -5.22 -17.45
N GLU A 84 30.58 -5.73 -16.66
CA GLU A 84 31.58 -6.69 -17.15
C GLU A 84 31.03 -8.12 -17.26
N ASN A 85 30.18 -8.53 -16.31
CA ASN A 85 29.75 -9.92 -16.20
C ASN A 85 28.24 -10.16 -16.38
N ARG A 86 27.43 -9.11 -16.57
CA ARG A 86 25.95 -9.23 -16.51
C ARG A 86 25.52 -9.98 -15.25
N GLU A 87 26.05 -9.53 -14.12
CA GLU A 87 25.72 -10.02 -12.80
C GLU A 87 25.06 -8.91 -12.02
N ILE A 88 24.06 -9.23 -11.20
CA ILE A 88 23.39 -8.28 -10.34
C ILE A 88 23.98 -8.41 -8.94
N ASN A 89 24.39 -7.29 -8.36
CA ASN A 89 24.80 -7.19 -6.97
C ASN A 89 23.56 -7.29 -6.08
N TRP A 90 23.20 -8.52 -5.72
CA TRP A 90 22.01 -8.79 -4.93
C TRP A 90 22.15 -8.24 -3.50
N ARG A 91 23.37 -8.13 -2.95
CA ARG A 91 23.57 -7.56 -1.62
C ARG A 91 23.18 -6.09 -1.56
N ARG A 92 23.63 -5.29 -2.52
CA ARG A 92 23.23 -3.87 -2.64
C ARG A 92 21.73 -3.72 -2.87
N PHE A 93 21.16 -4.59 -3.70
CA PHE A 93 19.72 -4.64 -3.90
C PHE A 93 18.97 -4.92 -2.59
N VAL A 94 19.38 -5.94 -1.85
CA VAL A 94 18.76 -6.30 -0.56
C VAL A 94 18.96 -5.21 0.49
N GLU A 95 20.14 -4.58 0.57
CA GLU A 95 20.38 -3.44 1.46
C GLU A 95 19.45 -2.26 1.18
N ASP A 96 19.17 -1.96 -0.08
CA ASP A 96 18.25 -0.88 -0.46
C ASP A 96 16.78 -1.25 -0.20
N ILE A 97 16.42 -2.54 -0.30
CA ILE A 97 15.04 -3.02 -0.13
C ILE A 97 14.71 -3.28 1.35
N GLU A 98 15.53 -4.05 2.06
CA GLU A 98 15.34 -4.46 3.46
C GLU A 98 15.98 -3.47 4.46
N GLY A 99 16.93 -2.65 4.02
CA GLY A 99 17.74 -1.79 4.90
C GLY A 99 18.96 -2.52 5.48
N LYS A 100 19.83 -1.78 6.17
CA LYS A 100 20.99 -2.37 6.87
C LYS A 100 20.52 -3.16 8.08
N PHE A 101 20.66 -4.48 8.01
CA PHE A 101 20.45 -5.36 9.13
C PHE A 101 21.69 -5.35 10.05
N ASP A 102 21.55 -4.80 11.26
CA ASP A 102 22.56 -5.01 12.29
C ASP A 102 22.33 -6.38 12.97
N SER A 103 23.12 -7.36 12.53
CA SER A 103 23.11 -8.71 13.10
C SER A 103 23.50 -8.77 14.57
N ALA A 104 24.15 -7.73 15.10
CA ALA A 104 24.61 -7.67 16.49
C ALA A 104 23.55 -7.13 17.48
N ASP A 105 22.44 -6.58 17.01
CA ASP A 105 21.43 -5.99 17.90
C ASP A 105 20.45 -7.05 18.46
N PHE A 106 20.82 -7.82 19.47
CA PHE A 106 19.93 -8.85 20.05
C PHE A 106 18.71 -8.29 20.82
N SER A 107 18.52 -6.97 20.88
CA SER A 107 17.43 -6.33 21.63
C SER A 107 16.04 -6.48 20.98
N GLN A 108 15.97 -6.97 19.74
CA GLN A 108 14.74 -7.08 18.97
C GLN A 108 14.53 -8.49 18.44
N HIS A 109 13.32 -9.02 18.60
CA HIS A 109 12.91 -10.32 18.07
C HIS A 109 13.17 -10.37 16.54
N PRO A 110 13.66 -11.50 15.98
CA PRO A 110 13.96 -11.62 14.54
C PRO A 110 12.78 -11.25 13.63
N ASP A 111 11.55 -11.51 14.07
CA ASP A 111 10.32 -11.13 13.36
C ASP A 111 10.01 -9.61 13.44
N CYS A 112 10.51 -8.92 14.46
CA CYS A 112 10.28 -7.49 14.69
C CYS A 112 11.36 -6.60 14.04
N LYS A 113 12.54 -7.13 13.72
CA LYS A 113 13.64 -6.37 13.09
C LYS A 113 13.37 -5.98 11.63
N VAL A 114 12.47 -6.68 10.95
CA VAL A 114 12.13 -6.45 9.53
C VAL A 114 11.19 -5.24 9.36
N LEU A 115 10.58 -4.76 10.45
CA LEU A 115 9.45 -3.83 10.39
C LEU A 115 9.76 -2.40 10.85
N LYS A 116 10.91 -2.14 11.46
CA LYS A 116 11.19 -0.82 12.08
C LYS A 116 11.92 0.19 11.22
N THR A 117 12.58 -0.22 10.13
CA THR A 117 13.35 0.75 9.33
C THR A 117 12.49 1.52 8.32
N ILE A 118 11.21 1.19 8.17
CA ILE A 118 10.42 1.68 7.05
C ILE A 118 8.96 1.85 7.45
N ASP A 119 8.64 3.04 7.96
CA ASP A 119 7.32 3.66 7.76
C ASP A 119 7.12 3.80 6.24
N SER A 120 6.85 2.70 5.55
CA SER A 120 6.43 2.75 4.15
C SER A 120 4.99 3.20 4.18
N GLN A 121 4.82 4.51 4.20
CA GLN A 121 3.55 5.18 4.01
C GLN A 121 3.10 5.06 2.55
N TYR A 122 3.61 4.09 1.78
CA TYR A 122 3.41 3.96 0.35
C TYR A 122 3.55 2.49 -0.08
N VAL A 123 2.40 1.83 -0.16
CA VAL A 123 2.06 0.68 -1.02
C VAL A 123 1.87 -0.70 -0.32
N GLY A 124 0.86 -1.45 -0.81
CA GLY A 124 0.08 -2.50 -0.15
C GLY A 124 -1.40 -2.07 0.02
N THR A 125 -2.31 -2.93 0.48
CA THR A 125 -3.71 -2.57 0.86
C THR A 125 -3.80 -1.52 1.98
N LYS A 126 -2.64 -1.06 2.44
CA LYS A 126 -2.40 -0.07 3.50
C LYS A 126 -1.67 1.17 2.98
N ALA A 127 -1.36 1.24 1.68
CA ALA A 127 -0.95 2.48 1.05
C ALA A 127 -2.03 3.53 1.30
N PRO A 128 -1.67 4.78 1.64
CA PRO A 128 -2.58 5.87 1.41
C PRO A 128 -2.79 5.94 -0.11
N HIS A 129 -3.99 5.57 -0.55
CA HIS A 129 -4.52 5.94 -1.86
C HIS A 129 -4.57 7.48 -2.03
N ARG A 130 -4.33 8.20 -0.93
CA ARG A 130 -4.02 9.62 -0.84
C ARG A 130 -2.57 9.93 -1.20
N LYS A 131 -2.35 10.63 -2.32
CA LYS A 131 -1.10 11.36 -2.57
C LYS A 131 -1.11 12.70 -1.80
N PRO A 132 -0.01 13.13 -1.19
CA PRO A 132 0.14 14.48 -0.64
C PRO A 132 0.07 15.49 -1.79
N GLY A 133 -0.81 16.49 -1.69
CA GLY A 133 -1.03 17.51 -2.72
C GLY A 133 -2.08 17.17 -3.78
N ASP A 134 -2.89 16.12 -3.56
CA ASP A 134 -3.98 15.76 -4.46
C ASP A 134 -5.24 16.59 -4.13
N ASP A 135 -5.30 17.81 -4.68
CA ASP A 135 -6.37 18.80 -4.48
C ASP A 135 -7.74 18.36 -5.06
N GLN A 136 -7.82 17.19 -5.70
CA GLN A 136 -9.10 16.55 -6.06
C GLN A 136 -9.95 16.14 -4.84
N LEU A 137 -9.44 16.27 -3.62
CA LEU A 137 -10.14 15.94 -2.37
C LEU A 137 -11.45 16.72 -2.17
N ASP A 138 -11.56 17.96 -2.65
CA ASP A 138 -12.76 18.77 -2.42
C ASP A 138 -14.00 18.19 -3.11
N ASN A 139 -13.82 17.50 -4.24
CA ASN A 139 -14.93 16.88 -4.97
C ASN A 139 -15.34 15.51 -4.39
N LEU A 140 -14.41 14.79 -3.74
CA LEU A 140 -14.67 13.47 -3.18
C LEU A 140 -15.24 13.50 -1.76
N ARG A 141 -14.85 14.49 -0.95
CA ARG A 141 -15.38 14.68 0.41
C ARG A 141 -16.91 14.67 0.52
N PRO A 142 -17.68 15.42 -0.30
CA PRO A 142 -19.13 15.40 -0.21
C PRO A 142 -19.70 14.02 -0.58
N ILE A 143 -19.09 13.32 -1.54
CA ILE A 143 -19.48 11.96 -1.93
C ILE A 143 -19.26 11.00 -0.77
N LEU A 144 -18.05 11.00 -0.19
CA LEU A 144 -17.69 10.16 0.95
C LEU A 144 -18.57 10.43 2.18
N SER A 145 -18.83 11.70 2.51
CA SER A 145 -19.69 12.05 3.65
C SER A 145 -21.14 11.56 3.45
N ARG A 146 -21.71 11.73 2.24
CA ARG A 146 -23.06 11.21 1.92
C ARG A 146 -23.12 9.68 2.01
N ILE A 147 -22.12 8.99 1.50
CA ILE A 147 -22.00 7.52 1.63
C ILE A 147 -21.92 7.13 3.10
N ASN A 148 -21.06 7.80 3.86
CA ASN A 148 -20.80 7.48 5.25
C ASN A 148 -22.05 7.66 6.12
N GLN A 149 -22.80 8.75 5.93
CA GLN A 149 -24.07 8.99 6.61
C GLN A 149 -25.07 7.87 6.32
N PHE A 150 -25.19 7.45 5.05
CA PHE A 150 -26.11 6.39 4.67
C PHE A 150 -25.71 5.04 5.29
N ILE A 151 -24.45 4.66 5.20
CA ILE A 151 -23.92 3.39 5.73
C ILE A 151 -24.10 3.33 7.25
N THR A 152 -23.75 4.42 7.94
CA THR A 152 -23.88 4.52 9.40
C THR A 152 -25.34 4.43 9.84
N TYR A 153 -26.24 5.13 9.14
CA TYR A 153 -27.67 5.11 9.46
C TYR A 153 -28.31 3.74 9.20
N GLN A 154 -27.94 3.07 8.12
CA GLN A 154 -28.48 1.75 7.74
C GLN A 154 -27.77 0.58 8.43
N GLY A 155 -26.64 0.82 9.10
CA GLY A 155 -25.84 -0.22 9.75
C GLY A 155 -25.12 -1.16 8.77
N TYR A 156 -24.82 -0.69 7.55
CA TYR A 156 -24.05 -1.49 6.59
C TYR A 156 -22.58 -1.59 7.02
N ASN A 157 -21.96 -2.73 6.75
CA ASN A 157 -20.53 -2.94 6.92
C ASN A 157 -19.88 -3.19 5.56
N ILE A 158 -19.07 -2.23 5.08
CA ILE A 158 -18.38 -2.30 3.79
C ILE A 158 -17.62 -3.61 3.63
N ARG A 159 -16.88 -4.01 4.68
CA ARG A 159 -16.06 -5.21 4.63
C ARG A 159 -16.92 -6.45 4.43
N GLU A 160 -18.07 -6.56 5.08
CA GLU A 160 -18.96 -7.71 4.91
C GLU A 160 -19.58 -7.76 3.52
N CYS A 161 -19.94 -6.61 2.92
CA CYS A 161 -20.50 -6.54 1.57
C CYS A 161 -19.56 -7.14 0.51
N TYR A 162 -18.25 -6.92 0.66
CA TYR A 162 -17.24 -7.35 -0.30
C TYR A 162 -16.52 -8.64 0.04
N LYS A 163 -16.58 -9.09 1.30
CA LYS A 163 -15.90 -10.31 1.78
C LYS A 163 -16.26 -11.57 0.98
N GLN A 164 -17.48 -11.66 0.49
CA GLN A 164 -17.92 -12.79 -0.34
C GLN A 164 -17.18 -12.90 -1.69
N PHE A 165 -16.66 -11.78 -2.21
CA PHE A 165 -15.91 -11.73 -3.46
C PHE A 165 -14.41 -11.87 -3.25
N ASP A 166 -13.92 -11.54 -2.05
CA ASP A 166 -12.52 -11.62 -1.66
C ASP A 166 -12.20 -12.95 -0.96
N VAL A 167 -12.33 -14.06 -1.70
CA VAL A 167 -12.09 -15.43 -1.19
C VAL A 167 -10.68 -15.60 -0.60
N HIS A 168 -9.70 -14.87 -1.13
CA HIS A 168 -8.30 -14.92 -0.71
C HIS A 168 -7.96 -13.91 0.39
N ASN A 169 -8.93 -13.12 0.89
CA ASN A 169 -8.76 -12.08 1.90
C ASN A 169 -7.62 -11.09 1.56
N MET A 170 -7.49 -10.72 0.29
CA MET A 170 -6.49 -9.77 -0.19
C MET A 170 -6.90 -8.30 0.02
N GLY A 171 -8.15 -8.05 0.38
CA GLY A 171 -8.75 -6.73 0.55
C GLY A 171 -9.08 -6.02 -0.76
N VAL A 172 -9.17 -6.76 -1.86
CA VAL A 172 -9.40 -6.21 -3.20
C VAL A 172 -10.53 -6.98 -3.91
N VAL A 173 -11.29 -6.28 -4.75
CA VAL A 173 -12.38 -6.83 -5.58
C VAL A 173 -12.30 -6.30 -7.00
N THR A 174 -12.92 -6.99 -7.97
CA THR A 174 -12.99 -6.44 -9.35
C THR A 174 -13.90 -5.21 -9.41
N GLU A 175 -13.65 -4.30 -10.35
CA GLU A 175 -14.53 -3.13 -10.56
C GLU A 175 -16.01 -3.52 -10.73
N SER A 176 -16.31 -4.57 -11.51
CA SER A 176 -17.68 -5.04 -11.68
C SER A 176 -18.31 -5.59 -10.40
N GLN A 177 -17.52 -6.16 -9.48
CA GLN A 177 -18.01 -6.56 -8.15
C GLN A 177 -18.21 -5.35 -7.24
N PHE A 178 -17.28 -4.38 -7.31
CA PHE A 178 -17.41 -3.10 -6.62
C PHE A 178 -18.72 -2.40 -6.98
N TYR A 179 -19.01 -2.24 -8.28
CA TYR A 179 -20.23 -1.57 -8.73
C TYR A 179 -21.52 -2.30 -8.34
N ARG A 180 -21.57 -3.62 -8.51
CA ARG A 180 -22.79 -4.41 -8.27
C ARG A 180 -23.13 -4.58 -6.79
N SER A 181 -22.14 -4.50 -5.92
CA SER A 181 -22.30 -4.75 -4.49
C SER A 181 -22.04 -3.52 -3.64
N PHE A 182 -22.08 -2.34 -4.25
CA PHE A 182 -21.89 -1.07 -3.59
C PHE A 182 -23.02 -0.78 -2.57
N PRO A 183 -22.71 -0.68 -1.27
CA PRO A 183 -23.72 -0.49 -0.22
C PRO A 183 -23.98 1.00 0.06
N GLY A 184 -24.07 1.80 -1.00
CA GLY A 184 -24.31 3.24 -0.90
C GLY A 184 -25.76 3.64 -1.22
N PRO A 185 -26.08 4.93 -1.03
CA PRO A 185 -27.40 5.44 -1.33
C PRO A 185 -27.66 5.43 -2.86
N LYS A 186 -28.94 5.29 -3.24
CA LYS A 186 -29.36 5.13 -4.64
C LYS A 186 -29.17 6.39 -5.50
N ASP A 187 -28.91 7.53 -4.87
CA ASP A 187 -28.69 8.83 -5.52
C ASP A 187 -27.22 9.08 -5.87
N ILE A 188 -26.35 8.09 -5.69
CA ILE A 188 -25.00 8.10 -6.24
C ILE A 188 -25.05 7.80 -7.72
N SER A 189 -24.47 8.72 -8.49
CA SER A 189 -24.34 8.59 -9.93
C SER A 189 -23.24 7.60 -10.31
N ASP A 190 -23.40 6.96 -11.47
CA ASP A 190 -22.38 6.07 -12.05
C ASP A 190 -21.02 6.78 -12.22
N THR A 191 -21.03 8.09 -12.49
CA THR A 191 -19.82 8.90 -12.59
C THR A 191 -19.10 9.03 -11.25
N GLU A 192 -19.82 9.28 -10.17
CA GLU A 192 -19.24 9.33 -8.81
C GLU A 192 -18.67 7.97 -8.41
N LEU A 193 -19.38 6.89 -8.74
CA LEU A 193 -18.95 5.52 -8.47
C LEU A 193 -17.67 5.16 -9.25
N THR A 194 -17.56 5.62 -10.50
CA THR A 194 -16.36 5.45 -11.33
C THR A 194 -15.17 6.21 -10.74
N ILE A 195 -15.39 7.43 -10.24
CA ILE A 195 -14.34 8.22 -9.59
C ILE A 195 -13.84 7.49 -8.31
N LEU A 196 -14.74 6.90 -7.53
CA LEU A 196 -14.36 6.09 -6.36
C LEU A 196 -13.55 4.85 -6.76
N ALA A 197 -13.97 4.12 -7.79
CA ALA A 197 -13.25 2.95 -8.28
C ALA A 197 -11.83 3.31 -8.77
N GLU A 198 -11.67 4.42 -9.48
CA GLU A 198 -10.36 4.90 -9.93
C GLU A 198 -9.51 5.39 -8.74
N ARG A 199 -10.12 6.02 -7.74
CA ARG A 199 -9.44 6.49 -6.53
C ARG A 199 -8.84 5.34 -5.72
N TYR A 200 -9.61 4.27 -5.51
CA TYR A 200 -9.19 3.11 -4.73
C TYR A 200 -8.65 1.98 -5.61
N ARG A 201 -8.21 2.30 -6.82
CA ARG A 201 -7.62 1.30 -7.71
C ARG A 201 -6.40 0.67 -7.05
N SER A 202 -6.38 -0.65 -7.01
CA SER A 202 -5.28 -1.40 -6.40
C SER A 202 -3.97 -1.11 -7.13
N LEU A 203 -2.99 -0.66 -6.35
CA LEU A 203 -1.62 -0.43 -6.83
C LEU A 203 -0.86 -1.75 -7.03
N THR A 204 -1.31 -2.82 -6.40
CA THR A 204 -0.70 -4.15 -6.47
C THR A 204 -1.29 -5.03 -7.56
N HIS A 205 -2.59 -4.89 -7.83
CA HIS A 205 -3.32 -5.71 -8.79
C HIS A 205 -4.13 -4.84 -9.76
N PRO A 206 -3.61 -4.57 -10.98
CA PRO A 206 -4.30 -3.75 -11.97
C PRO A 206 -5.70 -4.28 -12.30
N GLY A 207 -6.71 -3.40 -12.26
CA GLY A 207 -8.12 -3.74 -12.55
C GLY A 207 -8.91 -4.23 -11.33
N LEU A 208 -8.29 -4.25 -10.15
CA LEU A 208 -8.97 -4.44 -8.88
C LEU A 208 -9.09 -3.12 -8.12
N VAL A 209 -10.07 -3.06 -7.23
CA VAL A 209 -10.39 -1.95 -6.33
C VAL A 209 -10.16 -2.42 -4.90
N ASP A 210 -9.42 -1.61 -4.14
CA ASP A 210 -9.11 -1.81 -2.73
C ASP A 210 -10.26 -1.31 -1.85
N TYR A 211 -11.17 -2.21 -1.49
CA TYR A 211 -12.34 -1.88 -0.69
C TYR A 211 -11.99 -1.67 0.80
N LEU A 212 -10.85 -2.16 1.27
CA LEU A 212 -10.40 -1.96 2.65
C LEU A 212 -9.87 -0.54 2.85
N ALA A 213 -9.18 0.01 1.86
CA ALA A 213 -8.79 1.42 1.88
C ALA A 213 -10.01 2.34 1.87
N PHE A 214 -11.02 2.00 1.07
CA PHE A 214 -12.30 2.72 1.05
C PHE A 214 -13.00 2.67 2.42
N GLU A 215 -13.12 1.48 3.02
CA GLU A 215 -13.65 1.29 4.39
C GLU A 215 -12.90 2.17 5.40
N LYS A 216 -11.57 2.15 5.34
CA LYS A 216 -10.73 2.92 6.26
C LYS A 216 -10.99 4.42 6.13
N GLU A 217 -11.08 4.96 4.91
CA GLU A 217 -11.30 6.38 4.71
C GLU A 217 -12.70 6.83 5.19
N LEU A 218 -13.73 6.00 5.02
CA LEU A 218 -15.05 6.26 5.59
C LEU A 218 -15.02 6.29 7.14
N ASN A 219 -14.31 5.35 7.76
CA ASN A 219 -14.15 5.31 9.21
C ASN A 219 -13.35 6.53 9.73
N ASP A 220 -12.27 6.92 9.03
CA ASP A 220 -11.47 8.09 9.36
C ASP A 220 -12.30 9.39 9.23
N SER A 221 -13.17 9.49 8.22
CA SER A 221 -14.14 10.59 8.09
C SER A 221 -15.14 10.63 9.25
N THR A 222 -15.66 9.49 9.68
CA THR A 222 -16.56 9.40 10.84
C THR A 222 -15.88 9.89 12.11
N ALA A 223 -14.66 9.41 12.36
CA ALA A 223 -13.88 9.81 13.53
C ALA A 223 -13.59 11.32 13.54
N ALA A 224 -13.29 11.91 12.38
CA ALA A 224 -13.11 13.35 12.25
C ALA A 224 -14.40 14.15 12.53
N GLU A 225 -15.57 13.66 12.07
CA GLU A 225 -16.88 14.27 12.31
C GLU A 225 -17.37 14.12 13.77
N GLU A 226 -16.93 13.08 14.49
CA GLU A 226 -17.20 12.93 15.93
C GLU A 226 -16.28 13.83 16.77
N VAL A 227 -15.01 13.94 16.41
CA VAL A 227 -14.05 14.82 17.10
C VAL A 227 -14.45 16.29 16.97
N SER A 228 -14.94 16.73 15.80
CA SER A 228 -15.48 18.09 15.64
C SER A 228 -16.71 18.34 16.51
N ARG A 229 -17.67 17.40 16.56
CA ARG A 229 -18.84 17.48 17.43
C ARG A 229 -18.49 17.53 18.92
N ILE A 230 -17.49 16.75 19.35
CA ILE A 230 -17.03 16.75 20.76
C ILE A 230 -16.27 18.05 21.08
N GLY A 231 -15.47 18.57 20.15
CA GLY A 231 -14.79 19.86 20.27
C GLY A 231 -15.78 21.01 20.48
N ASP A 232 -16.83 21.07 19.65
CA ASP A 232 -17.89 22.08 19.74
C ASP A 232 -18.71 21.97 21.04
N LEU A 233 -18.91 20.77 21.57
CA LEU A 233 -19.57 20.57 22.86
C LEU A 233 -18.69 21.00 24.03
N SER A 234 -17.37 20.85 23.92
CA SER A 234 -16.43 21.29 24.95
C SER A 234 -16.30 22.82 25.02
N GLU A 235 -16.30 23.52 23.88
CA GLU A 235 -16.29 24.99 23.84
C GLU A 235 -17.62 25.58 24.33
N ASN A 236 -18.76 24.96 23.99
CA ASN A 236 -20.07 25.40 24.48
C ASN A 236 -20.30 25.13 25.99
N ALA A 237 -19.68 24.09 26.55
CA ALA A 237 -19.73 23.81 27.99
C ALA A 237 -18.93 24.83 28.81
N VAL A 238 -17.81 25.33 28.28
CA VAL A 238 -17.03 26.40 28.92
C VAL A 238 -17.80 27.72 28.90
N GLY A 239 -18.57 28.02 27.85
CA GLY A 239 -19.44 29.20 27.77
C GLY A 239 -20.59 29.22 28.78
N PHE A 240 -21.14 28.06 29.15
CA PHE A 240 -22.22 27.97 30.15
C PHE A 240 -21.72 28.07 31.61
N SER A 241 -20.48 27.62 31.88
CA SER A 241 -19.85 27.72 33.19
C SER A 241 -19.55 29.17 33.61
N VAL A 242 -19.25 30.06 32.66
CA VAL A 242 -18.89 31.46 32.97
C VAL A 242 -20.12 32.30 33.35
N ASN A 243 -21.34 31.91 32.96
CA ASN A 243 -22.56 32.67 33.22
C ASN A 243 -23.25 32.38 34.57
N LEU A 244 -22.95 31.25 35.23
CA LEU A 244 -23.54 30.95 36.55
C LEU A 244 -22.85 31.64 37.73
N SER A 245 -21.67 32.23 37.54
CA SER A 245 -20.96 32.96 38.61
C SER A 245 -21.44 34.42 38.79
N ALA A 246 -22.32 34.93 37.93
CA ALA A 246 -22.76 36.33 37.95
C ALA A 246 -24.07 36.62 38.72
N TYR A 247 -24.76 35.59 39.23
CA TYR A 247 -26.07 35.74 39.91
C TYR A 247 -26.07 35.31 41.39
N LYS A 248 -25.01 35.64 42.14
CA LYS A 248 -25.00 35.52 43.61
C LYS A 248 -24.45 36.77 44.28
N LEU A 249 -25.15 37.89 44.11
CA LEU A 249 -25.09 39.02 45.04
C LEU A 249 -26.45 39.72 45.06
N TYR A 250 -27.32 39.30 45.98
CA TYR A 250 -28.22 40.13 46.79
C TYR A 250 -28.62 39.33 48.03
#